data_AF-A0AAV1G4M9-F1
#
_entry.id   AF-A0AAV1G4M9-F1
#
_cell.length_a   1.000
_cell.length_b   1.000
_cell.length_c   1.000
_cell.angle_alpha   90.00
_cell.angle_beta   90.00
_cell.angle_gamma   90.00
#
_symmetry.space_group_name_H-M   'P 1'
#
loop_
_entity.id
_entity.type
_entity.pdbx_description
1 polymer ?
#
loop_
_entity_poly.entity_id
_entity_poly.type
_entity_poly.pdbx_seq_one_letter_code
_entity_poly.pdbx_strand_id
1 'polypeptide(L)'
;MEAKECTANTLQPEPSIRSVCSCETKHEDKRTDPLIDCEKAKKSCSVLSQEPFAATCHAKISPDSYVKACTDTLCKYPAADNLPCQFLEAYTRACNWLTKKKVDGWRSTSNCPSTPKAFCQDTVCASNEFCTLGDSGSHECLCRPISAKTHRDDGTLVISVTVSNSPSCAAEYSGGPTVCVQNTASASLINCLLREKGIDYTTLHLLDPKCKGTLDDGLVTFEFSSSDMCGAVVTNEAKQVVYKNTIMAANPTGVIDRQGGVNIDFSCNHNQPTIKTLNFKIKSK
;
A
#
# COMPACT_ATOMS: atom_id res chain seq x y z
N MET A 1 -39.58 11.21 20.61
CA MET A 1 -39.43 12.67 20.63
C MET A 1 -38.86 13.10 19.29
N GLU A 2 -39.70 13.78 18.52
CA GLU A 2 -39.34 14.65 17.39
C GLU A 2 -38.18 15.59 17.75
N ALA A 3 -37.41 16.21 16.85
CA ALA A 3 -37.11 16.08 15.42
C ALA A 3 -36.03 17.14 15.15
N LYS A 4 -35.26 17.01 14.07
CA LYS A 4 -34.99 18.16 13.17
C LYS A 4 -34.45 17.68 11.83
N GLU A 5 -35.20 18.04 10.79
CA GLU A 5 -34.89 17.93 9.36
C GLU A 5 -33.73 18.84 8.96
N CYS A 6 -32.98 18.42 7.93
CA CYS A 6 -32.20 19.33 7.09
C CYS A 6 -32.97 19.54 5.77
N THR A 7 -33.48 20.75 5.59
CA THR A 7 -34.10 21.23 4.35
C THR A 7 -33.04 21.47 3.27
N ALA A 8 -33.35 21.06 2.04
CA ALA A 8 -32.60 21.38 0.85
C ALA A 8 -32.78 22.86 0.47
N ASN A 9 -31.68 23.57 0.20
CA ASN A 9 -31.73 24.85 -0.49
C ASN A 9 -30.83 24.79 -1.73
N THR A 10 -31.46 25.00 -2.88
CA THR A 10 -30.88 25.05 -4.21
C THR A 10 -30.12 26.36 -4.38
N LEU A 11 -28.81 26.29 -4.59
CA LEU A 11 -28.02 27.24 -5.38
C LEU A 11 -26.64 26.61 -5.62
N GLN A 12 -26.49 25.96 -6.78
CA GLN A 12 -25.19 25.73 -7.43
C GLN A 12 -24.80 27.02 -8.18
N PRO A 13 -23.50 27.30 -8.44
CA PRO A 13 -22.47 26.30 -8.71
C PRO A 13 -21.10 26.58 -8.06
N GLU A 14 -20.59 25.64 -7.26
CA GLU A 14 -19.15 25.31 -7.17
C GLU A 14 -19.03 23.93 -6.49
N PRO A 15 -18.49 22.88 -7.15
CA PRO A 15 -18.22 21.63 -6.45
C PRO A 15 -16.90 21.78 -5.69
N SER A 16 -16.98 22.25 -4.44
CA SER A 16 -15.99 21.94 -3.42
C SER A 16 -15.95 20.41 -3.29
N ILE A 17 -14.93 19.77 -3.87
CA ILE A 17 -14.69 18.33 -3.78
C ILE A 17 -14.30 18.02 -2.32
N ARG A 18 -15.31 17.80 -1.47
CA ARG A 18 -15.10 17.09 -0.21
C ARG A 18 -14.80 15.64 -0.55
N SER A 19 -13.59 15.23 -0.21
CA SER A 19 -13.12 13.85 -0.23
C SER A 19 -14.17 12.92 0.39
N VAL A 20 -14.74 12.04 -0.44
CA VAL A 20 -15.51 10.88 0.01
C VAL A 20 -14.67 9.65 -0.33
N CYS A 21 -13.59 9.43 0.43
CA CYS A 21 -13.04 8.08 0.54
C CYS A 21 -13.98 7.31 1.47
N SER A 22 -15.00 6.66 0.89
CA SER A 22 -15.90 5.75 1.61
C SER A 22 -15.29 4.34 1.61
N CYS A 23 -15.29 3.67 2.77
CA CYS A 23 -14.82 2.29 2.95
C CYS A 23 -15.89 1.26 2.55
N GLU A 24 -16.52 1.39 1.37
CA GLU A 24 -17.70 0.60 1.00
C GLU A 24 -17.57 -0.21 -0.29
N THR A 25 -16.37 -0.60 -0.71
CA THR A 25 -16.23 -1.66 -1.71
C THR A 25 -16.40 -3.02 -1.04
N LYS A 26 -17.62 -3.59 -1.07
CA LYS A 26 -17.85 -4.99 -0.72
C LYS A 26 -17.24 -5.89 -1.79
N HIS A 27 -16.06 -6.43 -1.53
CA HIS A 27 -15.54 -7.55 -2.29
C HIS A 27 -16.28 -8.83 -1.85
N GLU A 28 -17.02 -9.43 -2.78
CA GLU A 28 -17.53 -10.79 -2.60
C GLU A 28 -16.41 -11.79 -2.89
N ASP A 29 -15.81 -12.33 -1.83
CA ASP A 29 -14.96 -13.51 -1.95
C ASP A 29 -15.85 -14.74 -2.16
N LYS A 30 -15.93 -15.21 -3.42
CA LYS A 30 -16.74 -16.38 -3.80
C LYS A 30 -16.02 -17.70 -3.50
N ARG A 31 -14.84 -17.68 -2.88
CA ARG A 31 -14.08 -18.89 -2.59
C ARG A 31 -14.50 -19.46 -1.23
N THR A 32 -15.30 -20.51 -1.27
CA THR A 32 -15.51 -21.36 -0.09
C THR A 32 -14.26 -22.20 0.11
N ASP A 33 -13.38 -21.78 1.02
CA ASP A 33 -12.22 -22.59 1.42
C ASP A 33 -12.70 -23.75 2.32
N PRO A 34 -12.49 -25.03 1.93
CA PRO A 34 -12.88 -26.19 2.72
C PRO A 34 -12.27 -26.25 4.13
N LEU A 35 -11.21 -25.47 4.40
CA LEU A 35 -10.55 -25.38 5.70
C LEU A 35 -11.28 -24.44 6.69
N ILE A 36 -12.30 -23.70 6.23
CA ILE A 36 -13.07 -22.79 7.07
C ILE A 36 -14.21 -23.55 7.75
N ASP A 37 -14.12 -23.68 9.08
CA ASP A 37 -15.19 -24.20 9.94
C ASP A 37 -15.78 -23.05 10.78
N CYS A 38 -16.88 -22.48 10.30
CA CYS A 38 -17.54 -21.36 10.96
C CYS A 38 -18.16 -21.75 12.32
N GLU A 39 -18.52 -23.01 12.54
CA GLU A 39 -19.03 -23.46 13.84
C GLU A 39 -17.90 -23.56 14.87
N LYS A 40 -16.73 -24.05 14.45
CA LYS A 40 -15.51 -24.00 15.27
C LYS A 40 -15.06 -22.57 15.53
N ALA A 41 -15.18 -21.67 14.56
CA ALA A 41 -14.91 -20.25 14.72
C ALA A 41 -15.80 -19.62 15.80
N LYS A 42 -17.13 -19.80 15.70
CA LYS A 42 -18.10 -19.31 16.71
C LYS A 42 -17.77 -19.80 18.12
N LYS A 43 -17.44 -21.09 18.27
CA LYS A 43 -17.04 -21.67 19.57
C LYS A 43 -15.75 -21.05 20.10
N SER A 44 -14.76 -20.82 19.23
CA SER A 44 -13.49 -20.21 19.61
C SER A 44 -13.64 -18.74 20.00
N CYS A 45 -14.52 -18.00 19.32
CA CYS A 45 -14.75 -16.58 19.59
C CYS A 45 -15.64 -16.33 20.82
N SER A 46 -16.58 -17.24 21.12
CA SER A 46 -17.53 -17.08 22.23
C SER A 46 -16.88 -17.16 23.62
N VAL A 47 -15.63 -17.59 23.72
CA VAL A 47 -14.86 -17.58 24.98
C VAL A 47 -14.69 -16.18 25.56
N LEU A 48 -14.74 -15.13 24.72
CA LEU A 48 -14.75 -13.73 25.18
C LEU A 48 -15.98 -13.38 26.03
N SER A 49 -17.07 -14.13 25.85
CA SER A 49 -18.30 -14.00 26.64
C SER A 49 -18.31 -14.86 27.90
N GLN A 50 -17.23 -15.60 28.19
CA GLN A 50 -17.13 -16.54 29.31
C GLN A 50 -16.08 -16.08 30.33
N GLU A 51 -15.92 -16.83 31.42
CA GLU A 51 -14.82 -16.62 32.36
C GLU A 51 -13.47 -16.98 31.71
N PRO A 52 -12.38 -16.25 32.01
CA PRO A 52 -12.22 -15.20 33.05
C PRO A 52 -12.58 -13.77 32.60
N PHE A 53 -13.04 -13.58 31.36
CA PHE A 53 -13.34 -12.26 30.81
C PHE A 53 -14.58 -11.64 31.44
N ALA A 54 -15.60 -12.44 31.72
CA ALA A 54 -16.85 -11.98 32.31
C ALA A 54 -16.64 -11.26 33.65
N ALA A 55 -15.93 -11.88 34.60
CA ALA A 55 -15.67 -11.28 35.90
C ALA A 55 -14.84 -10.00 35.85
N THR A 56 -13.89 -9.90 34.91
CA THR A 56 -12.91 -8.80 34.90
C THR A 56 -13.29 -7.65 33.97
N CYS A 57 -13.87 -7.95 32.80
CA CYS A 57 -13.95 -7.03 31.68
C CYS A 57 -15.37 -6.51 31.39
N HIS A 58 -16.39 -7.38 31.49
CA HIS A 58 -17.72 -7.08 30.92
C HIS A 58 -18.41 -5.89 31.58
N ALA A 59 -18.07 -5.58 32.84
CA ALA A 59 -18.54 -4.38 33.53
C ALA A 59 -18.03 -3.05 32.92
N LYS A 60 -16.96 -3.09 32.12
CA LYS A 60 -16.32 -1.91 31.52
C LYS A 60 -16.30 -1.92 29.99
N ILE A 61 -16.26 -3.10 29.37
CA ILE A 61 -16.20 -3.26 27.92
C ILE A 61 -17.00 -4.48 27.48
N SER A 62 -18.02 -4.27 26.64
CA SER A 62 -18.81 -5.37 26.09
C SER A 62 -17.94 -6.23 25.14
N PRO A 63 -18.04 -7.57 25.21
CA PRO A 63 -17.33 -8.47 24.28
C PRO A 63 -17.97 -8.52 22.89
N ASP A 64 -19.21 -8.04 22.71
CA ASP A 64 -20.03 -8.35 21.52
C ASP A 64 -19.37 -7.94 20.20
N SER A 65 -18.79 -6.73 20.14
CA SER A 65 -18.09 -6.25 18.93
C SER A 65 -16.87 -7.10 18.59
N TYR A 66 -16.15 -7.58 19.61
CA TYR A 66 -14.96 -8.43 19.42
C TYR A 66 -15.34 -9.85 19.02
N VAL A 67 -16.38 -10.42 19.65
CA VAL A 67 -16.95 -11.73 19.28
C VAL A 67 -17.42 -11.70 17.83
N LYS A 68 -18.13 -10.64 17.44
CA LYS A 68 -18.62 -10.46 16.06
C LYS A 68 -17.47 -10.34 15.08
N ALA A 69 -16.48 -9.48 15.35
CA ALA A 69 -15.32 -9.30 14.47
C ALA A 69 -14.51 -10.61 14.32
N CYS A 70 -14.30 -11.33 15.42
CA CYS A 70 -13.64 -12.64 15.43
C CYS A 70 -14.40 -13.65 14.57
N THR A 71 -15.72 -13.77 14.77
CA THR A 71 -16.56 -14.74 14.05
C THR A 71 -16.64 -14.40 12.57
N ASP A 72 -16.93 -13.14 12.22
CA ASP A 72 -17.05 -12.69 10.83
C ASP A 72 -15.74 -12.89 10.06
N THR A 73 -14.60 -12.76 10.74
CA THR A 73 -13.28 -12.97 10.13
C THR A 73 -12.96 -14.45 9.97
N LEU A 74 -13.11 -15.26 11.03
CA LEU A 74 -12.77 -16.69 11.00
C LEU A 74 -13.77 -17.54 10.21
N CYS A 75 -14.96 -17.02 9.90
CA CYS A 75 -15.89 -17.65 8.95
C CYS A 75 -15.58 -17.28 7.48
N LYS A 76 -14.57 -16.43 7.24
CA LYS A 76 -14.11 -16.03 5.89
C LYS A 76 -12.66 -16.40 5.62
N TYR A 77 -11.85 -16.53 6.66
CA TYR A 77 -10.43 -16.82 6.57
C TYR A 77 -10.07 -17.99 7.48
N PRO A 78 -9.12 -18.86 7.08
CA PRO A 78 -8.68 -19.96 7.92
C PRO A 78 -8.09 -19.44 9.24
N ALA A 79 -8.19 -20.26 10.29
CA ALA A 79 -7.62 -19.97 11.62
C ALA A 79 -6.08 -20.08 11.69
N ALA A 80 -5.40 -19.79 10.57
CA ALA A 80 -3.94 -19.76 10.47
C ALA A 80 -3.32 -18.69 11.38
N ASP A 81 -2.02 -18.81 11.65
CA ASP A 81 -1.22 -17.81 12.38
C ASP A 81 -1.79 -17.41 13.75
N ASN A 82 -2.49 -18.35 14.39
CA ASN A 82 -3.20 -18.13 15.66
C ASN A 82 -4.16 -16.94 15.61
N LEU A 83 -4.75 -16.64 14.45
CA LEU A 83 -5.69 -15.54 14.25
C LEU A 83 -6.81 -15.47 15.32
N PRO A 84 -7.42 -16.58 15.79
CA PRO A 84 -8.38 -16.53 16.89
C PRO A 84 -7.77 -15.89 18.16
N CYS A 85 -6.56 -16.29 18.54
CA CYS A 85 -5.87 -15.76 19.70
C CYS A 85 -5.51 -14.27 19.58
N GLN A 86 -5.39 -13.73 18.36
CA GLN A 86 -5.15 -12.31 18.14
C GLN A 86 -6.37 -11.47 18.53
N PHE A 87 -7.60 -11.94 18.24
CA PHE A 87 -8.83 -11.28 18.69
C PHE A 87 -8.96 -11.30 20.21
N LEU A 88 -8.62 -12.43 20.84
CA LEU A 88 -8.61 -12.55 22.29
C LEU A 88 -7.58 -11.61 22.94
N GLU A 89 -6.37 -11.53 22.37
CA GLU A 89 -5.34 -10.60 22.83
C GLU A 89 -5.78 -9.14 22.71
N ALA A 90 -6.43 -8.76 21.59
CA ALA A 90 -6.94 -7.40 21.40
C ALA A 90 -7.98 -7.02 22.46
N TYR A 91 -8.95 -7.91 22.73
CA TYR A 91 -9.93 -7.69 23.80
C TYR A 91 -9.28 -7.62 25.19
N THR A 92 -8.35 -8.54 25.48
CA THR A 92 -7.61 -8.57 26.75
C THR A 92 -6.85 -7.27 26.97
N ARG A 93 -6.16 -6.75 25.94
CA ARG A 93 -5.44 -5.46 26.03
C ARG A 93 -6.37 -4.30 26.32
N ALA A 94 -7.48 -4.20 25.60
CA ALA A 94 -8.48 -3.15 25.81
C ALA A 94 -9.07 -3.23 27.23
N CYS A 95 -9.43 -4.43 27.68
CA CYS A 95 -9.91 -4.68 29.04
C CYS A 95 -8.87 -4.29 30.10
N ASN A 96 -7.62 -4.73 29.96
CA ASN A 96 -6.55 -4.41 30.90
C ASN A 96 -6.30 -2.91 30.98
N TRP A 97 -6.37 -2.22 29.84
CA TRP A 97 -6.22 -0.77 29.76
C TRP A 97 -7.32 -0.02 30.51
N LEU A 98 -8.58 -0.44 30.35
CA LEU A 98 -9.75 0.21 30.94
C LEU A 98 -9.95 -0.13 32.42
N THR A 99 -9.70 -1.38 32.80
CA THR A 99 -9.93 -1.89 34.17
C THR A 99 -8.71 -1.69 35.08
N LYS A 100 -7.51 -1.50 34.49
CA LYS A 100 -6.21 -1.53 35.17
C LYS A 100 -5.94 -2.86 35.90
N LYS A 101 -6.66 -3.93 35.54
CA LYS A 101 -6.49 -5.30 36.05
C LYS A 101 -5.99 -6.20 34.94
N LYS A 102 -5.24 -7.24 35.26
CA LYS A 102 -4.87 -8.28 34.29
C LYS A 102 -5.93 -9.37 34.29
N VAL A 103 -6.35 -9.79 33.10
CA VAL A 103 -7.07 -11.06 32.94
C VAL A 103 -6.05 -12.19 32.95
N ASP A 104 -6.05 -13.02 33.98
CA ASP A 104 -5.12 -14.14 34.13
C ASP A 104 -5.73 -15.45 33.61
N GLY A 105 -4.90 -16.41 33.20
CA GLY A 105 -5.33 -17.77 32.84
C GLY A 105 -6.06 -17.94 31.50
N TRP A 106 -6.55 -16.87 30.87
CA TRP A 106 -7.31 -16.96 29.61
C TRP A 106 -6.54 -17.65 28.47
N ARG A 107 -5.22 -17.48 28.40
CA ARG A 107 -4.38 -18.11 27.36
C ARG A 107 -4.44 -19.63 27.42
N SER A 108 -4.33 -20.20 28.61
CA SER A 108 -4.43 -21.64 28.81
C SER A 108 -5.82 -22.16 28.48
N THR A 109 -6.87 -21.45 28.90
CA THR A 109 -8.27 -21.82 28.63
C THR A 109 -8.59 -21.82 27.14
N SER A 110 -8.00 -20.91 26.37
CA SER A 110 -8.24 -20.77 24.93
C SER A 110 -7.20 -21.47 24.04
N ASN A 111 -6.32 -22.30 24.61
CA ASN A 111 -5.19 -22.94 23.90
C ASN A 111 -4.33 -21.94 23.11
N CYS A 112 -4.15 -20.74 23.64
CA CYS A 112 -3.33 -19.70 23.06
C CYS A 112 -1.89 -19.77 23.61
N PRO A 113 -0.85 -19.58 22.78
CA PRO A 113 0.55 -19.59 23.22
C PRO A 113 0.82 -18.60 24.35
N SER A 114 1.67 -18.95 25.33
CA SER A 114 1.92 -18.12 26.53
C SER A 114 2.59 -16.79 26.23
N THR A 115 3.46 -16.74 25.23
CA THR A 115 3.96 -15.50 24.65
C THR A 115 2.96 -15.05 23.59
N PRO A 116 2.24 -13.92 23.76
CA PRO A 116 1.88 -13.14 22.60
C PRO A 116 3.20 -12.83 21.92
N LYS A 117 3.55 -13.57 20.87
CA LYS A 117 4.26 -12.92 19.79
C LYS A 117 3.23 -11.93 19.26
N ALA A 118 3.18 -10.76 19.87
CA ALA A 118 2.66 -9.61 19.16
C ALA A 118 3.60 -9.53 17.97
N PHE A 119 3.13 -10.09 16.86
CA PHE A 119 3.91 -10.18 15.66
C PHE A 119 4.39 -8.76 15.38
N CYS A 120 5.71 -8.61 15.29
CA CYS A 120 6.33 -7.38 14.81
C CYS A 120 6.31 -6.19 15.77
N GLN A 121 6.41 -6.44 17.09
CA GLN A 121 6.69 -5.37 18.08
C GLN A 121 7.88 -4.48 17.69
N ASP A 122 8.89 -5.06 17.04
CA ASP A 122 10.10 -4.37 16.63
C ASP A 122 10.12 -4.01 15.13
N THR A 123 9.02 -4.23 14.40
CA THR A 123 8.99 -4.04 12.93
C THR A 123 7.67 -3.42 12.50
N VAL A 124 7.74 -2.19 11.99
CA VAL A 124 6.60 -1.51 11.38
C VAL A 124 6.68 -1.72 9.88
N CYS A 125 5.67 -2.38 9.31
CA CYS A 125 5.55 -2.54 7.86
C CYS A 125 4.87 -1.33 7.21
N ALA A 126 5.15 -1.11 5.93
CA ALA A 126 4.48 -0.07 5.15
C ALA A 126 2.97 -0.33 4.99
N SER A 127 2.22 0.68 4.57
CA SER A 127 0.75 0.59 4.40
C SER A 127 0.30 -0.55 3.47
N ASN A 128 1.08 -0.82 2.41
CA ASN A 128 0.87 -1.89 1.42
C ASN A 128 1.46 -3.26 1.85
N GLU A 129 1.99 -3.37 3.06
CA GLU A 129 2.64 -4.56 3.58
C GLU A 129 1.89 -5.12 4.80
N PHE A 130 2.05 -6.42 5.02
CA PHE A 130 1.64 -7.08 6.26
C PHE A 130 2.83 -7.81 6.85
N CYS A 131 2.86 -7.88 8.16
CA CYS A 131 3.95 -8.53 8.85
C CYS A 131 3.65 -10.01 9.09
N THR A 132 4.66 -10.86 8.87
CA THR A 132 4.59 -12.32 9.07
C THR A 132 5.87 -12.84 9.71
N LEU A 133 5.90 -14.12 10.08
CA LEU A 133 7.15 -14.85 10.31
C LEU A 133 7.66 -15.39 8.98
N GLY A 134 8.90 -15.06 8.63
CA GLY A 134 9.63 -15.69 7.53
C GLY A 134 10.10 -17.10 7.90
N ASP A 135 10.57 -17.84 6.90
CA ASP A 135 11.04 -19.23 7.04
C ASP A 135 12.25 -19.36 7.98
N SER A 136 13.02 -18.29 8.12
CA SER A 136 14.16 -18.15 9.05
C SER A 136 13.73 -17.95 10.51
N GLY A 137 12.43 -17.76 10.77
CA GLY A 137 11.88 -17.39 12.07
C GLY A 137 12.01 -15.91 12.41
N SER A 138 12.52 -15.06 11.51
CA SER A 138 12.50 -13.59 11.66
C SER A 138 11.15 -12.99 11.25
N HIS A 139 10.82 -11.83 11.82
CA HIS A 139 9.66 -11.06 11.36
C HIS A 139 9.99 -10.37 10.03
N GLU A 140 9.12 -10.54 9.04
CA GLU A 140 9.31 -10.02 7.68
C GLU A 140 8.03 -9.33 7.19
N CYS A 141 8.20 -8.24 6.44
CA CYS A 141 7.10 -7.54 5.80
C CYS A 141 6.89 -8.07 4.38
N LEU A 142 5.72 -8.66 4.12
CA LEU A 142 5.30 -9.16 2.81
C LEU A 142 4.26 -8.25 2.18
N CYS A 143 4.12 -8.30 0.85
CA CYS A 143 3.10 -7.52 0.17
C CYS A 143 1.70 -8.00 0.54
N ARG A 144 0.81 -7.06 0.88
CA ARG A 144 -0.61 -7.39 1.03
C ARG A 144 -1.14 -7.98 -0.28
N PRO A 145 -1.94 -9.07 -0.23
CA PRO A 145 -2.50 -9.68 -1.44
C PRO A 145 -3.25 -8.70 -2.34
N ILE A 146 -4.00 -7.74 -1.76
CA ILE A 146 -4.70 -6.71 -2.52
C ILE A 146 -3.73 -5.82 -3.29
N SER A 147 -2.64 -5.39 -2.65
CA SER A 147 -1.60 -4.56 -3.25
C SER A 147 -0.76 -5.32 -4.27
N ALA A 148 -0.57 -6.64 -4.09
CA ALA A 148 0.23 -7.46 -4.99
C ALA A 148 -0.53 -8.01 -6.19
N LYS A 149 -1.86 -8.22 -6.08
CA LYS A 149 -2.65 -8.98 -7.06
C LYS A 149 -2.50 -8.44 -8.48
N THR A 150 -2.81 -7.17 -8.70
CA THR A 150 -2.74 -6.53 -10.02
C THR A 150 -1.33 -6.64 -10.62
N HIS A 151 -0.30 -6.49 -9.80
CA HIS A 151 1.09 -6.51 -10.24
C HIS A 151 1.63 -7.92 -10.52
N ARG A 152 1.19 -8.92 -9.73
CA ARG A 152 1.57 -10.32 -9.95
C ARG A 152 0.90 -10.90 -11.20
N ASP A 153 -0.35 -10.53 -11.45
CA ASP A 153 -1.12 -11.01 -12.61
C ASP A 153 -0.56 -10.43 -13.92
N ASP A 154 -0.16 -9.15 -13.92
CA ASP A 154 0.42 -8.47 -15.09
C ASP A 154 1.95 -8.65 -15.21
N GLY A 155 2.61 -9.22 -14.18
CA GLY A 155 4.06 -9.34 -14.10
C GLY A 155 4.80 -7.99 -13.96
N THR A 156 4.11 -6.93 -13.56
CA THR A 156 4.67 -5.56 -13.44
C THR A 156 5.15 -5.26 -12.03
N LEU A 157 6.30 -4.59 -11.87
CA LEU A 157 6.83 -4.15 -10.57
C LEU A 157 6.56 -2.68 -10.26
N VAL A 158 6.11 -1.93 -11.27
CA VAL A 158 5.98 -0.48 -11.22
C VAL A 158 4.55 -0.14 -10.81
N ILE A 159 4.39 0.63 -9.73
CA ILE A 159 3.08 1.18 -9.40
C ILE A 159 2.77 2.31 -10.36
N SER A 160 3.72 3.22 -10.55
CA SER A 160 3.48 4.50 -11.22
C SER A 160 4.55 4.88 -12.26
N VAL A 161 4.17 4.89 -13.58
CA VAL A 161 4.77 5.74 -14.69
C VAL A 161 3.88 6.88 -15.47
N THR A 162 3.99 8.24 -15.33
CA THR A 162 3.19 9.53 -15.44
C THR A 162 4.14 10.53 -16.02
N VAL A 163 3.52 11.25 -16.92
CA VAL A 163 4.11 12.16 -17.82
C VAL A 163 2.98 13.10 -18.12
N SER A 164 3.09 14.35 -17.71
CA SER A 164 2.04 15.30 -18.03
C SER A 164 2.43 16.14 -19.22
N ASN A 165 1.53 16.17 -20.21
CA ASN A 165 1.17 17.42 -20.87
C ASN A 165 -0.31 17.40 -21.30
N SER A 166 -1.25 17.30 -20.34
CA SER A 166 -2.62 17.85 -20.46
C SER A 166 -3.38 17.79 -19.12
N PRO A 167 -4.24 18.77 -18.78
CA PRO A 167 -5.01 18.80 -17.54
C PRO A 167 -6.40 18.16 -17.72
N SER A 168 -6.55 16.87 -17.43
CA SER A 168 -7.84 16.29 -17.00
C SER A 168 -7.68 14.84 -16.53
N CYS A 169 -8.24 14.56 -15.35
CA CYS A 169 -8.55 13.24 -14.79
C CYS A 169 -7.33 12.38 -14.34
N ALA A 170 -6.98 12.44 -13.05
CA ALA A 170 -6.27 11.35 -12.38
C ALA A 170 -7.24 10.16 -12.23
N ALA A 171 -6.95 9.05 -12.88
CA ALA A 171 -7.76 7.84 -12.84
C ALA A 171 -7.34 6.89 -11.70
N GLU A 172 -8.33 6.19 -11.16
CA GLU A 172 -8.28 5.25 -10.05
C GLU A 172 -7.48 3.95 -10.35
N TYR A 173 -6.92 3.39 -9.28
CA TYR A 173 -6.69 1.96 -8.98
C TYR A 173 -6.67 0.97 -10.17
N SER A 174 -5.48 0.80 -10.77
CA SER A 174 -4.92 -0.43 -11.36
C SER A 174 -3.65 -0.02 -12.14
N GLY A 175 -2.46 -0.36 -11.66
CA GLY A 175 -1.18 -0.12 -12.39
C GLY A 175 -1.03 1.30 -12.95
N GLY A 176 -1.20 2.33 -12.11
CA GLY A 176 -1.41 3.71 -12.55
C GLY A 176 -0.21 4.67 -12.37
N PRO A 177 0.00 5.62 -13.30
CA PRO A 177 1.25 6.29 -13.74
C PRO A 177 2.11 7.15 -12.71
N THR A 178 3.47 7.40 -12.88
CA THR A 178 4.75 8.17 -12.40
C THR A 178 4.25 9.42 -11.72
N VAL A 179 5.02 10.47 -11.53
CA VAL A 179 4.47 11.82 -11.60
C VAL A 179 5.43 12.66 -12.46
N CYS A 180 4.96 13.39 -13.49
CA CYS A 180 5.75 14.51 -14.02
C CYS A 180 5.09 15.83 -13.60
N VAL A 181 5.85 16.69 -12.92
CA VAL A 181 5.43 18.02 -12.47
C VAL A 181 6.42 19.02 -13.03
N GLN A 182 5.94 19.92 -13.89
CA GLN A 182 6.75 20.94 -14.57
C GLN A 182 7.90 20.35 -15.40
N ASN A 183 9.07 20.19 -14.79
CA ASN A 183 10.33 19.74 -15.36
C ASN A 183 10.90 18.51 -14.65
N THR A 184 10.13 17.87 -13.78
CA THR A 184 10.54 16.74 -12.95
C THR A 184 9.81 15.49 -13.39
N ALA A 185 10.49 14.35 -13.34
CA ALA A 185 10.03 13.02 -13.71
C ALA A 185 10.30 12.05 -12.55
N SER A 186 9.28 11.41 -11.96
CA SER A 186 9.45 10.50 -10.81
C SER A 186 8.74 9.13 -10.88
N ALA A 187 9.47 8.04 -11.03
CA ALA A 187 8.90 6.69 -11.13
C ALA A 187 8.97 5.96 -9.79
N SER A 188 7.88 5.30 -9.37
CA SER A 188 7.83 4.58 -8.08
C SER A 188 7.58 3.08 -8.22
N LEU A 189 8.36 2.29 -7.50
CA LEU A 189 8.31 0.82 -7.44
C LEU A 189 7.81 0.34 -6.08
N ILE A 190 7.14 -0.83 -6.04
CA ILE A 190 6.73 -1.44 -4.76
C ILE A 190 7.93 -2.12 -4.12
N ASN A 191 8.37 -1.63 -2.96
CA ASN A 191 9.53 -2.22 -2.28
C ASN A 191 9.28 -3.69 -1.91
N CYS A 192 8.09 -4.03 -1.39
CA CYS A 192 7.81 -5.42 -1.03
C CYS A 192 7.84 -6.37 -2.25
N LEU A 193 7.41 -5.94 -3.44
CA LEU A 193 7.48 -6.78 -4.64
C LEU A 193 8.92 -6.94 -5.14
N LEU A 194 9.74 -5.90 -5.02
CA LEU A 194 11.18 -5.99 -5.29
C LEU A 194 11.80 -7.06 -4.39
N ARG A 195 11.50 -7.03 -3.09
CA ARG A 195 11.99 -8.04 -2.13
C ARG A 195 11.51 -9.45 -2.45
N GLU A 196 10.24 -9.63 -2.83
CA GLU A 196 9.72 -10.94 -3.29
C GLU A 196 10.44 -11.49 -4.53
N LYS A 197 11.04 -10.60 -5.34
CA LYS A 197 11.87 -10.97 -6.50
C LYS A 197 13.36 -11.06 -6.17
N GLY A 198 13.76 -10.88 -4.91
CA GLY A 198 15.17 -10.87 -4.50
C GLY A 198 15.94 -9.62 -4.94
N ILE A 199 15.25 -8.53 -5.28
CA ILE A 199 15.86 -7.27 -5.71
C ILE A 199 15.95 -6.35 -4.50
N ASP A 200 17.17 -5.96 -4.14
CA ASP A 200 17.42 -4.91 -3.15
C ASP A 200 17.38 -3.54 -3.84
N TYR A 201 16.42 -2.70 -3.45
CA TYR A 201 16.23 -1.37 -4.03
C TYR A 201 17.46 -0.46 -3.89
N THR A 202 18.34 -0.69 -2.89
CA THR A 202 19.55 0.13 -2.67
C THR A 202 20.61 -0.05 -3.76
N THR A 203 20.49 -1.14 -4.52
CA THR A 203 21.32 -1.45 -5.70
C THR A 203 20.82 -0.79 -6.97
N LEU A 204 19.58 -0.29 -6.96
CA LEU A 204 18.95 0.34 -8.11
C LEU A 204 19.35 1.82 -8.22
N HIS A 205 19.55 2.27 -9.44
CA HIS A 205 19.88 3.65 -9.77
C HIS A 205 19.35 4.04 -11.16
N LEU A 206 19.32 5.34 -11.44
CA LEU A 206 19.09 5.88 -12.78
C LEU A 206 20.34 5.75 -13.66
N LEU A 207 20.30 6.24 -14.91
CA LEU A 207 21.47 6.19 -15.80
C LEU A 207 22.73 6.84 -15.19
N ASP A 208 22.58 7.86 -14.34
CA ASP A 208 23.65 8.28 -13.41
C ASP A 208 23.60 7.43 -12.13
N PRO A 209 24.66 6.64 -11.81
CA PRO A 209 24.72 5.80 -10.61
C PRO A 209 24.60 6.55 -9.28
N LYS A 210 24.80 7.87 -9.26
CA LYS A 210 24.61 8.70 -8.07
C LYS A 210 23.13 8.92 -7.74
N CYS A 211 22.26 8.84 -8.74
CA CYS A 211 20.83 9.05 -8.59
C CYS A 211 20.14 7.73 -8.21
N LYS A 212 19.97 7.55 -6.90
CA LYS A 212 19.33 6.37 -6.30
C LYS A 212 17.88 6.65 -5.90
N GLY A 213 17.11 5.58 -5.73
CA GLY A 213 15.72 5.67 -5.28
C GLY A 213 15.59 5.96 -3.78
N THR A 214 14.55 6.70 -3.41
CA THR A 214 14.19 7.01 -2.02
C THR A 214 13.00 6.15 -1.59
N LEU A 215 13.10 5.54 -0.40
CA LEU A 215 12.03 4.71 0.16
C LEU A 215 11.13 5.56 1.07
N ASP A 216 9.84 5.63 0.75
CA ASP A 216 8.81 6.26 1.57
C ASP A 216 7.55 5.37 1.56
N ASP A 217 7.03 5.04 2.74
CA ASP A 217 5.87 4.13 2.96
C ASP A 217 5.77 2.93 1.98
N GLY A 218 6.86 2.19 1.82
CA GLY A 218 6.88 0.98 0.98
C GLY A 218 6.98 1.23 -0.53
N LEU A 219 7.12 2.49 -0.95
CA LEU A 219 7.35 2.92 -2.33
C LEU A 219 8.79 3.42 -2.50
N VAL A 220 9.47 2.90 -3.53
CA VAL A 220 10.80 3.37 -3.91
C VAL A 220 10.66 4.32 -5.09
N THR A 221 10.92 5.61 -4.87
CA THR A 221 10.75 6.65 -5.90
C THR A 221 12.10 7.09 -6.47
N PHE A 222 12.21 7.08 -7.79
CA PHE A 222 13.36 7.58 -8.54
C PHE A 222 12.95 8.85 -9.26
N GLU A 223 13.75 9.90 -9.14
CA GLU A 223 13.41 11.20 -9.70
C GLU A 223 14.57 11.79 -10.50
N PHE A 224 14.25 12.48 -11.59
CA PHE A 224 15.16 13.40 -12.27
C PHE A 224 14.43 14.65 -12.72
N SER A 225 15.15 15.73 -13.00
CA SER A 225 14.58 17.01 -13.39
C SER A 225 15.42 17.74 -14.44
N SER A 226 14.93 18.86 -14.96
CA SER A 226 15.74 19.71 -15.86
C SER A 226 17.01 20.27 -15.22
N SER A 227 17.06 20.40 -13.89
CA SER A 227 18.25 20.86 -13.16
C SER A 227 19.23 19.75 -12.86
N ASP A 228 18.72 18.54 -12.63
CA ASP A 228 19.52 17.33 -12.42
C ASP A 228 18.92 16.19 -13.23
N MET A 229 19.47 16.00 -14.42
CA MET A 229 18.95 15.06 -15.40
C MET A 229 19.25 13.61 -15.04
N CYS A 230 20.13 13.34 -14.07
CA CYS A 230 20.48 11.98 -13.65
C CYS A 230 20.77 11.00 -14.81
N GLY A 231 21.48 11.50 -15.83
CA GLY A 231 21.83 10.72 -17.02
C GLY A 231 20.71 10.54 -18.06
N ALA A 232 19.55 11.18 -17.89
CA ALA A 232 18.43 11.07 -18.82
C ALA A 232 18.80 11.45 -20.26
N VAL A 233 18.31 10.67 -21.22
CA VAL A 233 18.49 10.87 -22.65
C VAL A 233 17.36 11.74 -23.18
N VAL A 234 17.72 12.80 -23.91
CA VAL A 234 16.75 13.73 -24.52
C VAL A 234 16.68 13.47 -26.02
N THR A 235 15.49 13.10 -26.49
CA THR A 235 15.22 12.84 -27.90
C THR A 235 14.18 13.82 -28.43
N ASN A 236 14.29 14.24 -29.69
CA ASN A 236 13.29 15.07 -30.36
C ASN A 236 12.54 14.23 -31.40
N GLU A 237 11.32 13.83 -31.07
CA GLU A 237 10.48 12.99 -31.91
C GLU A 237 9.26 13.80 -32.36
N ALA A 238 9.19 14.14 -33.65
CA ALA A 238 7.99 14.67 -34.31
C ALA A 238 7.24 15.80 -33.57
N LYS A 239 7.97 16.83 -33.07
CA LYS A 239 7.47 18.02 -32.30
C LYS A 239 7.26 17.79 -30.80
N GLN A 240 7.71 16.66 -30.26
CA GLN A 240 7.77 16.40 -28.83
C GLN A 240 9.22 16.20 -28.39
N VAL A 241 9.60 16.81 -27.27
CA VAL A 241 10.86 16.53 -26.58
C VAL A 241 10.61 15.43 -25.57
N VAL A 242 11.28 14.31 -25.73
CA VAL A 242 11.16 13.11 -24.89
C VAL A 242 12.38 13.04 -23.98
N TYR A 243 12.15 13.00 -22.68
CA TYR A 243 13.15 12.81 -21.64
C TYR A 243 13.03 11.39 -21.12
N LYS A 244 13.98 10.51 -21.46
CA LYS A 244 13.95 9.10 -21.08
C LYS A 244 15.02 8.81 -20.04
N ASN A 245 14.67 8.05 -19.02
CA ASN A 245 15.60 7.46 -18.07
C ASN A 245 15.25 5.99 -17.80
N THR A 246 16.16 5.29 -17.15
CA THR A 246 16.06 3.85 -16.94
C THR A 246 16.48 3.55 -15.51
N ILE A 247 15.59 2.89 -14.75
CA ILE A 247 15.96 2.32 -13.45
C ILE A 247 16.66 0.99 -13.72
N MET A 248 17.89 0.87 -13.25
CA MET A 248 18.68 -0.34 -13.45
C MET A 248 19.42 -0.76 -12.19
N ALA A 249 19.68 -2.06 -12.08
CA ALA A 249 20.52 -2.60 -11.01
C ALA A 249 22.00 -2.34 -11.31
N ALA A 250 22.76 -1.97 -10.28
CA ALA A 250 24.21 -1.89 -10.36
C ALA A 250 24.76 -3.29 -10.70
N ASN A 251 25.52 -3.41 -11.79
CA ASN A 251 26.24 -4.64 -12.08
C ASN A 251 27.25 -4.90 -10.95
N PRO A 252 27.18 -6.02 -10.22
CA PRO A 252 28.32 -6.47 -9.46
C PRO A 252 29.35 -6.95 -10.50
N THR A 253 30.25 -6.04 -10.90
CA THR A 253 31.49 -6.36 -11.60
C THR A 253 31.36 -7.17 -12.91
N GLY A 254 30.99 -6.54 -14.03
CA GLY A 254 31.34 -7.00 -15.39
C GLY A 254 30.93 -8.41 -15.83
N VAL A 255 30.17 -9.16 -15.03
CA VAL A 255 29.61 -10.46 -15.38
C VAL A 255 28.24 -10.19 -16.00
N ILE A 256 28.08 -10.63 -17.26
CA ILE A 256 26.79 -10.61 -17.95
C ILE A 256 25.91 -11.66 -17.26
N ASP A 257 25.12 -11.22 -16.29
CA ASP A 257 24.12 -12.08 -15.67
C ASP A 257 23.02 -12.39 -16.69
N ARG A 258 22.76 -13.68 -16.89
CA ARG A 258 21.73 -14.19 -17.82
C ARG A 258 20.36 -14.28 -17.15
N GLN A 259 20.25 -13.91 -15.88
CA GLN A 259 18.99 -13.68 -15.19
C GLN A 259 18.68 -12.19 -15.31
N GLY A 260 17.65 -11.86 -16.10
CA GLY A 260 17.37 -10.52 -16.62
C GLY A 260 17.60 -9.41 -15.60
N GLY A 261 18.64 -8.60 -15.84
CA GLY A 261 18.91 -7.41 -15.05
C GLY A 261 17.67 -6.52 -15.00
N VAL A 262 17.39 -5.96 -13.83
CA VAL A 262 16.31 -4.99 -13.66
C VAL A 262 16.60 -3.83 -14.61
N ASN A 263 15.72 -3.62 -15.58
CA ASN A 263 15.79 -2.53 -16.53
C ASN A 263 14.37 -2.04 -16.77
N ILE A 264 14.05 -0.88 -16.17
CA ILE A 264 12.72 -0.30 -16.19
C ILE A 264 12.84 1.08 -16.82
N ASP A 265 12.43 1.17 -18.08
CA ASP A 265 12.40 2.42 -18.83
C ASP A 265 11.20 3.28 -18.42
N PHE A 266 11.44 4.57 -18.20
CA PHE A 266 10.39 5.57 -18.06
C PHE A 266 10.79 6.87 -18.74
N SER A 267 9.82 7.59 -19.32
CA SER A 267 10.12 8.79 -20.09
C SER A 267 9.04 9.85 -19.98
N CYS A 268 9.37 11.14 -19.81
CA CYS A 268 8.41 12.24 -19.97
C CYS A 268 8.44 12.85 -21.38
N ASN A 269 7.27 13.14 -21.95
CA ASN A 269 7.09 13.75 -23.27
C ASN A 269 6.52 15.16 -23.10
N HIS A 270 7.23 16.17 -23.60
CA HIS A 270 6.78 17.56 -23.60
C HIS A 270 6.49 18.04 -25.02
N ASN A 271 5.33 18.67 -25.21
CA ASN A 271 4.99 19.31 -26.48
C ASN A 271 5.81 20.60 -26.62
N GLN A 272 6.48 20.81 -27.75
CA GLN A 272 7.14 22.10 -28.01
C GLN A 272 6.07 23.20 -28.18
N PRO A 273 6.25 24.39 -27.57
CA PRO A 273 5.37 25.51 -27.82
C PRO A 273 5.51 25.95 -29.29
N THR A 274 4.39 26.24 -29.95
CA THR A 274 4.38 26.75 -31.33
C THR A 274 5.16 28.05 -31.39
N ILE A 275 6.30 28.08 -32.11
CA ILE A 275 7.06 29.32 -32.32
C ILE A 275 6.17 30.31 -33.07
N LYS A 276 5.69 31.35 -32.38
CA LYS A 276 5.01 32.48 -33.02
C LYS A 276 6.07 33.42 -33.59
N THR A 277 6.47 33.21 -34.83
CA THR A 277 7.36 34.12 -35.54
C THR A 277 6.63 35.44 -35.80
N LEU A 278 6.97 36.51 -35.07
CA LEU A 278 6.47 37.85 -35.34
C LEU A 278 7.37 38.51 -36.39
N ASN A 279 6.89 38.56 -37.64
CA ASN A 279 7.55 39.31 -38.69
C ASN A 279 7.17 40.80 -38.58
N PHE A 280 8.10 41.65 -38.17
CA PHE A 280 7.94 43.10 -38.22
C PHE A 280 8.65 43.68 -39.45
N LYS A 281 7.94 44.54 -40.20
CA LYS A 281 8.54 45.37 -41.25
C LYS A 281 8.99 46.69 -40.63
N ILE A 282 10.29 46.92 -40.62
CA ILE A 282 10.86 48.22 -40.27
C ILE A 282 10.65 49.14 -41.49
N LYS A 283 9.86 50.21 -41.33
CA LYS A 283 9.84 51.31 -42.30
C LYS A 283 10.91 52.32 -41.88
N SER A 284 11.92 52.52 -42.73
CA SER A 284 12.79 53.70 -42.61
C SER A 284 12.00 54.94 -42.97
N LYS A 285 12.19 56.01 -42.20
CA LYS A 285 11.79 57.37 -42.57
C LYS A 285 12.62 57.87 -43.73
#